data_AF-A0A848WVX6-F1
#
_entry.id   AF-A0A848WVX6-F1
#
_cell.length_a   1.000
_cell.length_b   1.000
_cell.length_c   1.000
_cell.angle_alpha   90.00
_cell.angle_beta   90.00
_cell.angle_gamma   90.00
#
_symmetry.space_group_name_H-M   'P 1'
#
loop_
_entity.id
_entity.type
_entity.pdbx_description
1 polymer ?
#
loop_
_entity_poly.entity_id
_entity_poly.type
_entity_poly.pdbx_seq_one_letter_code
_entity_poly.pdbx_strand_id
1 'polypeptide(L)'
;MPKRILWIGLPLALVALIGLLSIIGPQRVLQDLYFLIESDTEYASGYSEKAFETIRIGDPEPDVIAALGAPLDKYLLDPYRKLIFSKQEQPDFAQSAEANWQSSYTVFEFKKGVLESVYGQQFRGQNPNRSYTMDLRNSLGLSDTAIEKLKSDKTTEAQIEALYGKPAAIFESTATSRLRYSRSPSSSNYRLRIIDVDAKGRVCRIRQEIYWD
;
A
#
# COMPACT_ATOMS: atom_id res chain seq x y z
N MET A 1 5.70 49.14 26.76
CA MET A 1 6.32 49.33 25.44
C MET A 1 7.14 48.08 25.10
N PRO A 2 7.19 47.53 23.87
CA PRO A 2 6.13 47.34 22.86
C PRO A 2 5.80 45.83 22.63
N LYS A 3 4.51 45.50 22.52
CA LYS A 3 3.97 44.23 21.96
C LYS A 3 3.47 44.52 20.54
N ARG A 4 4.32 44.48 19.50
CA ARG A 4 3.91 44.69 18.10
C ARG A 4 4.85 44.03 17.09
N ILE A 5 4.92 42.69 17.04
CA ILE A 5 5.60 41.97 15.93
C ILE A 5 4.75 40.81 15.35
N LEU A 6 3.61 40.45 15.94
CA LEU A 6 2.92 39.19 15.58
C LEU A 6 1.95 39.23 14.37
N TRP A 7 1.82 40.33 13.62
CA TRP A 7 0.72 40.49 12.63
C TRP A 7 1.11 40.38 11.15
N ILE A 8 2.40 40.22 10.81
CA ILE A 8 2.84 40.17 9.40
C ILE A 8 2.96 38.73 8.85
N GLY A 9 3.10 37.72 9.71
CA GLY A 9 3.28 36.32 9.27
C GLY A 9 2.01 35.62 8.75
N LEU A 10 0.84 35.98 9.29
CA LEU A 10 -0.44 35.36 8.95
C LEU A 10 -0.87 35.54 7.47
N PRO A 11 -0.77 36.74 6.85
CA PRO A 11 -1.19 36.92 5.46
C PRO A 11 -0.30 36.20 4.45
N LEU A 12 1.01 36.07 4.72
CA LEU A 12 1.93 35.35 3.83
C LEU A 12 1.66 33.84 3.81
N ALA A 13 1.37 33.24 4.96
CA ALA A 13 0.96 31.84 5.05
C ALA A 13 -0.37 31.60 4.32
N LEU A 14 -1.31 32.55 4.41
CA LEU A 14 -2.60 32.44 3.73
C LEU A 14 -2.47 32.52 2.20
N VAL A 15 -1.64 33.43 1.68
CA VAL A 15 -1.38 33.56 0.23
C VAL A 15 -0.67 32.32 -0.30
N ALA A 16 0.29 31.75 0.45
CA ALA A 16 0.94 30.50 0.08
C ALA A 16 -0.06 29.33 0.05
N LEU A 17 -0.96 29.25 1.03
CA LEU A 17 -2.02 28.24 1.08
C LEU A 17 -3.00 28.38 -0.10
N ILE A 18 -3.43 29.59 -0.43
CA ILE A 18 -4.32 29.88 -1.58
C ILE A 18 -3.62 29.53 -2.91
N GLY A 19 -2.32 29.80 -3.03
CA GLY A 19 -1.51 29.39 -4.18
C GLY A 19 -1.44 27.86 -4.30
N LEU A 20 -1.19 27.16 -3.20
CA LEU A 20 -1.18 25.69 -3.17
C LEU A 20 -2.55 25.10 -3.55
N LEU A 21 -3.64 25.65 -3.00
CA LEU A 21 -5.03 25.24 -3.27
C LEU A 21 -5.38 25.38 -4.76
N SER A 22 -4.80 26.37 -5.43
CA SER A 22 -5.06 26.68 -6.84
C SER A 22 -4.27 25.79 -7.82
N ILE A 23 -3.12 25.24 -7.40
CA ILE A 23 -2.27 24.38 -8.24
C ILE A 23 -2.61 22.89 -8.05
N ILE A 24 -2.83 22.46 -6.81
CA ILE A 24 -2.99 21.04 -6.45
C ILE A 24 -4.49 20.66 -6.32
N GLY A 25 -5.35 21.68 -6.22
CA GLY A 25 -6.78 21.53 -6.02
C GLY A 25 -7.15 21.47 -4.53
N PRO A 26 -8.32 22.03 -4.14
CA PRO A 26 -8.69 22.18 -2.74
C PRO A 26 -8.86 20.87 -1.99
N GLN A 27 -9.28 19.80 -2.67
CA GLN A 27 -9.48 18.48 -2.05
C GLN A 27 -8.16 17.84 -1.59
N ARG A 28 -7.09 17.94 -2.38
CA ARG A 28 -5.79 17.32 -2.03
C ARG A 28 -5.11 18.05 -0.87
N VAL A 29 -5.12 19.38 -0.89
CA VAL A 29 -4.55 20.17 0.22
C VAL A 29 -5.33 19.94 1.51
N LEU A 30 -6.66 19.82 1.46
CA LEU A 30 -7.47 19.53 2.65
C LEU A 30 -7.25 18.11 3.17
N GLN A 31 -7.07 17.11 2.28
CA GLN A 31 -6.64 15.77 2.70
C GLN A 31 -5.28 15.81 3.39
N ASP A 32 -4.28 16.42 2.74
CA ASP A 32 -2.91 16.58 3.28
C ASP A 32 -2.89 17.33 4.63
N LEU A 33 -3.72 18.37 4.80
CA LEU A 33 -3.85 19.10 6.07
C LEU A 33 -4.56 18.28 7.15
N TYR A 34 -5.63 17.57 6.80
CA TYR A 34 -6.37 16.71 7.71
C TYR A 34 -5.45 15.63 8.30
N PHE A 35 -4.53 15.09 7.48
CA PHE A 35 -3.53 14.13 7.91
C PHE A 35 -2.46 14.66 8.86
N LEU A 36 -2.16 15.95 8.81
CA LEU A 36 -1.23 16.59 9.74
C LEU A 36 -1.84 16.76 11.14
N ILE A 37 -3.17 16.71 11.25
CA ILE A 37 -3.90 17.09 12.47
C ILE A 37 -4.50 15.86 13.18
N GLU A 38 -4.83 14.76 12.49
CA GLU A 38 -5.57 13.62 13.10
C GLU A 38 -4.95 12.21 12.89
N SER A 39 -3.69 12.06 12.46
CA SER A 39 -3.11 10.69 12.41
C SER A 39 -2.72 10.21 13.81
N ASP A 40 -3.58 9.42 14.44
CA ASP A 40 -3.27 8.68 15.66
C ASP A 40 -2.35 7.51 15.28
N THR A 41 -1.06 7.79 15.13
CA THR A 41 -0.05 6.78 14.81
C THR A 41 0.88 6.60 16.00
N GLU A 42 0.82 5.42 16.61
CA GLU A 42 1.84 4.98 17.56
C GLU A 42 3.02 4.41 16.78
N TYR A 43 4.23 4.80 17.19
CA TYR A 43 5.48 4.29 16.64
C TYR A 43 6.24 3.46 17.68
N ALA A 44 7.06 2.53 17.19
CA ALA A 44 7.96 1.76 18.05
C ALA A 44 8.92 2.65 18.84
N SER A 45 9.34 2.19 20.03
CA SER A 45 10.36 2.89 20.82
C SER A 45 11.69 2.92 20.06
N GLY A 46 12.28 4.12 19.91
CA GLY A 46 13.50 4.35 19.13
C GLY A 46 13.27 4.67 17.65
N TYR A 47 12.03 4.53 17.16
CA TYR A 47 11.71 4.86 15.78
C TYR A 47 11.95 6.35 15.48
N SER A 48 12.51 6.64 14.31
CA SER A 48 12.48 7.99 13.72
C SER A 48 12.30 7.90 12.21
N GLU A 49 11.55 8.85 11.64
CA GLU A 49 11.32 8.89 10.19
C GLU A 49 12.64 8.99 9.42
N LYS A 50 13.56 9.84 9.90
CA LYS A 50 14.88 10.01 9.30
C LYS A 50 15.67 8.70 9.26
N ALA A 51 15.63 7.88 10.32
CA ALA A 51 16.30 6.58 10.32
C ALA A 51 15.60 5.59 9.39
N PHE A 52 14.27 5.59 9.35
CA PHE A 52 13.50 4.72 8.46
C PHE A 52 13.83 4.98 6.99
N GLU A 53 13.94 6.26 6.61
CA GLU A 53 14.34 6.71 5.28
C GLU A 53 15.79 6.31 4.90
N THR A 54 16.61 5.82 5.83
CA THR A 54 17.95 5.30 5.53
C THR A 54 17.96 3.80 5.22
N ILE A 55 16.91 3.06 5.60
CA ILE A 55 16.85 1.61 5.37
C ILE A 55 16.72 1.33 3.87
N ARG A 56 17.45 0.32 3.39
CA ARG A 56 17.49 -0.10 1.99
C ARG A 56 17.17 -1.59 1.86
N ILE A 57 16.69 -1.96 0.67
CA ILE A 57 16.59 -3.37 0.27
C ILE A 57 17.99 -3.99 0.34
N GLY A 58 18.08 -5.15 1.00
CA GLY A 58 19.32 -5.91 1.21
C GLY A 58 19.99 -5.67 2.56
N ASP A 59 19.58 -4.64 3.31
CA ASP A 59 20.08 -4.39 4.67
C ASP A 59 19.79 -5.59 5.57
N PRO A 60 20.69 -5.96 6.48
CA PRO A 60 20.46 -7.07 7.39
C PRO A 60 19.50 -6.64 8.52
N GLU A 61 18.62 -7.54 8.93
CA GLU A 61 17.62 -7.29 9.99
C GLU A 61 18.23 -6.72 11.28
N PRO A 62 19.38 -7.21 11.80
CA PRO A 62 20.01 -6.62 12.98
C PRO A 62 20.36 -5.13 12.84
N ASP A 63 20.79 -4.69 11.66
CA ASP A 63 21.15 -3.28 11.43
C ASP A 63 19.88 -2.41 11.39
N VAL A 64 18.79 -2.93 10.83
CA VAL A 64 17.47 -2.28 10.87
C VAL A 64 17.00 -2.08 12.31
N ILE A 65 17.08 -3.13 13.13
CA ILE A 65 16.69 -3.07 14.55
C ILE A 65 17.60 -2.11 15.32
N ALA A 66 18.91 -2.09 15.03
CA ALA A 66 19.83 -1.14 15.64
C ALA A 66 19.50 0.32 15.27
N ALA A 67 19.05 0.57 14.04
CA ALA A 67 18.70 1.90 13.56
C ALA A 67 17.33 2.40 14.02
N LEU A 68 16.34 1.50 14.12
CA LEU A 68 14.93 1.86 14.37
C LEU A 68 14.41 1.48 15.77
N GLY A 69 15.19 0.72 16.53
CA GLY A 69 14.72 0.05 17.74
C GLY A 69 13.98 -1.26 17.45
N ALA A 70 13.48 -1.88 18.52
CA ALA A 70 12.67 -3.09 18.41
C ALA A 70 11.31 -2.76 17.76
N PRO A 71 10.81 -3.56 16.82
CA PRO A 71 9.49 -3.33 16.22
C PRO A 71 8.37 -3.49 17.25
N LEU A 72 7.21 -2.87 16.99
CA LEU A 72 6.00 -3.08 17.79
C LEU A 72 5.53 -4.53 17.70
N ASP A 73 5.56 -5.08 16.49
CA ASP A 73 5.17 -6.45 16.21
C ASP A 73 6.14 -7.10 15.21
N LYS A 74 6.39 -8.40 15.39
CA LYS A 74 7.07 -9.25 14.42
C LYS A 74 6.16 -10.41 14.03
N TYR A 75 5.79 -10.50 12.76
CA TYR A 75 4.97 -11.58 12.22
C TYR A 75 5.82 -12.52 11.38
N LEU A 76 5.56 -13.82 11.48
CA LEU A 76 6.02 -14.79 10.49
C LEU A 76 5.12 -14.72 9.27
N LEU A 77 5.74 -14.69 8.09
CA LEU A 77 5.04 -14.69 6.82
C LEU A 77 5.32 -15.98 6.07
N ASP A 78 4.27 -16.51 5.47
CA ASP A 78 4.43 -17.52 4.43
C ASP A 78 4.75 -16.82 3.10
N PRO A 79 5.70 -17.35 2.30
CA PRO A 79 5.89 -16.91 0.93
C PRO A 79 4.57 -16.99 0.15
N TYR A 80 4.32 -15.97 -0.66
CA TYR A 80 3.13 -15.88 -1.48
C TYR A 80 3.46 -15.34 -2.86
N ARG A 81 2.60 -15.66 -3.82
CA ARG A 81 2.74 -15.27 -5.21
C ARG A 81 1.44 -14.67 -5.69
N LYS A 82 1.53 -13.60 -6.47
CA LYS A 82 0.37 -12.90 -7.03
C LYS A 82 0.46 -12.82 -8.53
N LEU A 83 -0.65 -13.12 -9.19
CA LEU A 83 -0.81 -12.99 -10.63
C LEU A 83 -1.83 -11.88 -10.87
N ILE A 84 -1.44 -10.82 -11.58
CA ILE A 84 -2.38 -9.76 -11.96
C ILE A 84 -2.81 -9.91 -13.41
N PHE A 85 -4.11 -9.91 -13.62
CA PHE A 85 -4.76 -9.87 -14.92
C PHE A 85 -5.34 -8.48 -15.10
N SER A 86 -4.90 -7.78 -16.15
CA SER A 86 -5.39 -6.45 -16.50
C SER A 86 -5.24 -6.25 -18.01
N LYS A 87 -6.08 -5.38 -18.58
CA LYS A 87 -5.92 -4.95 -19.98
C LYS A 87 -4.82 -3.89 -20.12
N GLN A 88 -4.54 -3.17 -19.05
CA GLN A 88 -3.50 -2.16 -18.98
C GLN A 88 -2.21 -2.77 -18.43
N GLU A 89 -1.07 -2.21 -18.83
CA GLU A 89 0.21 -2.55 -18.23
C GLU A 89 0.23 -2.23 -16.73
N GLN A 90 0.97 -3.05 -15.98
CA GLN A 90 1.09 -2.97 -14.52
C GLN A 90 2.58 -2.88 -14.14
N PRO A 91 3.28 -1.79 -14.52
CA PRO A 91 4.74 -1.73 -14.47
C PRO A 91 5.30 -1.89 -13.05
N ASP A 92 4.56 -1.44 -12.03
CA ASP A 92 5.02 -1.47 -10.65
C ASP A 92 4.63 -2.76 -9.91
N PHE A 93 3.68 -3.54 -10.44
CA PHE A 93 3.09 -4.67 -9.72
C PHE A 93 4.11 -5.75 -9.37
N ALA A 94 5.02 -6.05 -10.29
CA ALA A 94 6.06 -7.06 -10.07
C ALA A 94 7.04 -6.68 -8.93
N GLN A 95 7.07 -5.41 -8.52
CA GLN A 95 7.96 -4.90 -7.48
C GLN A 95 7.24 -4.65 -6.16
N SER A 96 6.04 -4.06 -6.20
CA SER A 96 5.30 -3.65 -5.00
C SER A 96 4.19 -4.60 -4.58
N ALA A 97 3.75 -5.47 -5.50
CA ALA A 97 2.49 -6.22 -5.43
C ALA A 97 1.23 -5.33 -5.46
N GLU A 98 1.38 -4.04 -5.79
CA GLU A 98 0.30 -3.06 -5.84
C GLU A 98 -0.11 -2.81 -7.28
N ALA A 99 -1.40 -2.93 -7.53
CA ALA A 99 -1.98 -2.68 -8.84
C ALA A 99 -2.16 -1.18 -9.05
N ASN A 100 -2.09 -0.73 -10.31
CA ASN A 100 -2.45 0.64 -10.64
C ASN A 100 -3.93 0.89 -10.33
N TRP A 101 -4.20 1.77 -9.37
CA TRP A 101 -5.56 2.10 -8.92
C TRP A 101 -6.45 2.74 -10.00
N GLN A 102 -5.86 3.24 -11.09
CA GLN A 102 -6.59 3.79 -12.24
C GLN A 102 -6.93 2.73 -13.30
N SER A 103 -6.69 1.45 -13.01
CA SER A 103 -6.91 0.35 -13.93
C SER A 103 -7.96 -0.64 -13.43
N SER A 104 -8.56 -1.38 -14.36
CA SER A 104 -9.34 -2.57 -14.04
C SER A 104 -8.40 -3.76 -13.93
N TYR A 105 -8.47 -4.52 -12.85
CA TYR A 105 -7.64 -5.70 -12.67
C TYR A 105 -8.33 -6.81 -11.87
N THR A 106 -7.76 -8.02 -11.95
CA THR A 106 -8.01 -9.16 -11.07
C THR A 106 -6.68 -9.71 -10.59
N VAL A 107 -6.52 -9.88 -9.28
CA VAL A 107 -5.35 -10.52 -8.67
C VAL A 107 -5.76 -11.88 -8.13
N PHE A 108 -4.97 -12.90 -8.45
CA PHE A 108 -5.00 -14.21 -7.79
C PHE A 108 -3.80 -14.29 -6.85
N GLU A 109 -4.03 -14.54 -5.56
CA GLU A 109 -2.98 -14.73 -4.56
C GLU A 109 -2.88 -16.21 -4.18
N PHE A 110 -1.67 -16.74 -4.34
CA PHE A 110 -1.32 -18.10 -3.97
C PHE A 110 -0.42 -18.09 -2.74
N LYS A 111 -0.76 -18.88 -1.71
CA LYS A 111 0.10 -19.17 -0.56
C LYS A 111 0.43 -20.64 -0.54
N LYS A 112 1.72 -20.97 -0.43
CA LYS A 112 2.21 -22.36 -0.45
C LYS A 112 1.67 -23.16 -1.66
N GLY A 113 1.53 -22.49 -2.81
CA GLY A 113 1.01 -23.08 -4.06
C GLY A 113 -0.51 -23.29 -4.10
N VAL A 114 -1.26 -22.86 -3.08
CA VAL A 114 -2.72 -22.97 -3.02
C VAL A 114 -3.34 -21.60 -3.27
N LEU A 115 -4.35 -21.53 -4.14
CA LEU A 115 -5.14 -20.32 -4.35
C LEU A 115 -5.89 -19.95 -3.06
N GLU A 116 -5.53 -18.81 -2.46
CA GLU A 116 -6.08 -18.39 -1.18
C GLU A 116 -7.09 -17.25 -1.35
N SER A 117 -6.77 -16.28 -2.21
CA SER A 117 -7.66 -15.14 -2.44
C SER A 117 -7.70 -14.72 -3.91
N VAL A 118 -8.85 -14.18 -4.30
CA VAL A 118 -9.07 -13.55 -5.59
C VAL A 118 -9.76 -12.22 -5.31
N TYR A 119 -9.18 -11.14 -5.78
CA TYR A 119 -9.73 -9.80 -5.57
C TYR A 119 -9.41 -8.91 -6.77
N GLY A 120 -10.01 -7.73 -6.83
CA GLY A 120 -9.76 -6.82 -7.93
C GLY A 120 -10.71 -5.63 -7.90
N GLN A 121 -10.70 -4.89 -8.99
CA GLN A 121 -11.61 -3.77 -9.19
C GLN A 121 -11.93 -3.60 -10.67
N GLN A 122 -13.08 -3.02 -10.95
CA GLN A 122 -13.47 -2.54 -12.26
C GLN A 122 -13.48 -1.03 -12.26
N PHE A 123 -12.55 -0.46 -13.03
CA PHE A 123 -12.52 0.95 -13.32
C PHE A 123 -13.51 1.26 -14.45
N ARG A 124 -14.64 1.92 -14.10
CA ARG A 124 -15.64 2.38 -15.08
C ARG A 124 -15.43 3.86 -15.39
N GLY A 125 -14.51 4.16 -16.30
CA GLY A 125 -14.25 5.52 -16.75
C GLY A 125 -13.90 5.59 -18.23
N GLN A 126 -14.80 6.16 -19.04
CA GLN A 126 -14.48 6.65 -20.40
C GLN A 126 -14.63 8.18 -20.51
N ASN A 127 -14.98 8.89 -19.43
CA ASN A 127 -15.30 10.31 -19.50
C ASN A 127 -14.52 11.10 -18.44
N PRO A 128 -13.63 12.03 -18.82
CA PRO A 128 -12.81 12.80 -17.88
C PRO A 128 -13.61 13.73 -16.95
N ASN A 129 -14.92 13.91 -17.20
CA ASN A 129 -15.81 14.79 -16.43
C ASN A 129 -16.80 14.07 -15.49
N ARG A 130 -16.68 12.75 -15.27
CA ARG A 130 -17.56 12.03 -14.33
C ARG A 130 -16.81 11.46 -13.14
N SER A 131 -17.48 11.52 -11.98
CA SER A 131 -17.08 10.87 -10.74
C SER A 131 -16.72 9.41 -10.97
N TYR A 132 -15.60 8.98 -10.39
CA TYR A 132 -15.12 7.61 -10.46
C TYR A 132 -15.96 6.74 -9.51
N THR A 133 -16.56 5.67 -10.03
CA THR A 133 -17.16 4.64 -9.18
C THR A 133 -16.23 3.44 -9.19
N MET A 134 -15.57 3.19 -8.06
CA MET A 134 -14.89 1.91 -7.82
C MET A 134 -15.96 0.85 -7.57
N ASP A 135 -16.07 -0.09 -8.50
CA ASP A 135 -16.79 -1.34 -8.27
C ASP A 135 -15.74 -2.37 -7.81
N LEU A 136 -15.84 -2.84 -6.56
CA LEU A 136 -14.92 -3.82 -5.96
C LEU A 136 -15.02 -5.22 -6.60
N ARG A 137 -15.76 -5.34 -7.71
CA ARG A 137 -15.75 -6.50 -8.59
C ARG A 137 -14.45 -6.56 -9.38
N ASN A 138 -13.94 -7.77 -9.57
CA ASN A 138 -12.71 -8.00 -10.34
C ASN A 138 -12.91 -7.83 -11.86
N SER A 139 -11.84 -7.51 -12.60
CA SER A 139 -11.89 -7.23 -14.05
C SER A 139 -12.31 -8.41 -14.93
N LEU A 140 -12.09 -9.64 -14.46
CA LEU A 140 -12.49 -10.87 -15.13
C LEU A 140 -13.97 -11.20 -14.92
N GLY A 141 -14.69 -10.42 -14.10
CA GLY A 141 -16.11 -10.61 -13.86
C GLY A 141 -16.46 -11.86 -13.04
N LEU A 142 -15.51 -12.37 -12.24
CA LEU A 142 -15.74 -13.54 -11.40
C LEU A 142 -16.73 -13.20 -10.28
N SER A 143 -17.74 -14.04 -10.10
CA SER A 143 -18.63 -13.99 -8.93
C SER A 143 -17.97 -14.65 -7.72
N ASP A 144 -18.48 -14.35 -6.52
CA ASP A 144 -18.00 -14.99 -5.28
C ASP A 144 -18.14 -16.52 -5.37
N THR A 145 -19.23 -17.03 -5.94
CA THR A 145 -19.43 -18.47 -6.17
C THR A 145 -18.37 -19.06 -7.09
N ALA A 146 -17.97 -18.34 -8.14
CA ALA A 146 -16.90 -18.80 -9.03
C ALA A 146 -15.54 -18.79 -8.31
N ILE A 147 -15.26 -17.76 -7.51
CA ILE A 147 -14.03 -17.66 -6.71
C ILE A 147 -13.94 -18.80 -5.70
N GLU A 148 -15.01 -19.06 -4.94
CA GLU A 148 -15.04 -20.14 -3.97
C GLU A 148 -14.91 -21.51 -4.64
N LYS A 149 -15.49 -21.68 -5.83
CA LYS A 149 -15.28 -22.89 -6.64
C LYS A 149 -13.82 -23.06 -7.04
N LEU A 150 -13.15 -22.01 -7.51
CA LEU A 150 -11.73 -22.09 -7.87
C LEU A 150 -10.86 -22.51 -6.67
N LYS A 151 -11.16 -21.98 -5.48
CA LYS A 151 -10.49 -22.35 -4.23
C LYS A 151 -10.79 -23.80 -3.83
N SER A 152 -12.06 -24.23 -3.87
CA SER A 152 -12.45 -25.60 -3.50
C SER A 152 -11.83 -26.65 -4.42
N ASP A 153 -11.70 -26.32 -5.70
CA ASP A 153 -11.08 -27.18 -6.72
C ASP A 153 -9.55 -27.22 -6.61
N LYS A 154 -8.95 -26.41 -5.71
CA LYS A 154 -7.50 -26.23 -5.56
C LYS A 154 -6.83 -25.85 -6.90
N THR A 155 -7.47 -24.93 -7.61
CA THR A 155 -7.03 -24.51 -8.95
C THR A 155 -5.59 -24.01 -8.91
N THR A 156 -4.74 -24.54 -9.80
CA THR A 156 -3.32 -24.19 -9.90
C THR A 156 -3.09 -22.97 -10.79
N GLU A 157 -1.90 -22.36 -10.69
CA GLU A 157 -1.51 -21.24 -11.57
C GLU A 157 -1.65 -21.59 -13.06
N ALA A 158 -1.19 -22.77 -13.47
CA ALA A 158 -1.29 -23.23 -14.85
C ALA A 158 -2.75 -23.35 -15.33
N GLN A 159 -3.67 -23.74 -14.44
CA GLN A 159 -5.10 -23.80 -14.75
C GLN A 159 -5.71 -22.40 -14.85
N ILE A 160 -5.32 -21.45 -13.97
CA ILE A 160 -5.72 -20.05 -14.09
C ILE A 160 -5.24 -19.46 -15.42
N GLU A 161 -4.00 -19.73 -15.81
CA GLU A 161 -3.47 -19.29 -17.10
C GLU A 161 -4.19 -19.90 -18.30
N ALA A 162 -4.56 -21.19 -18.21
CA ALA A 162 -5.33 -21.84 -19.26
C ALA A 162 -6.75 -21.25 -19.40
N LEU A 163 -7.36 -20.80 -18.29
CA LEU A 163 -8.71 -20.23 -18.29
C LEU A 163 -8.74 -18.77 -18.74
N TYR A 164 -7.75 -17.96 -18.32
CA TYR A 164 -7.80 -16.50 -18.46
C TYR A 164 -6.66 -15.90 -19.28
N GLY A 165 -5.76 -16.73 -19.81
CA GLY A 165 -4.57 -16.31 -20.55
C GLY A 165 -3.38 -16.02 -19.64
N LYS A 166 -2.34 -15.37 -20.19
CA LYS A 166 -1.16 -15.02 -19.39
C LYS A 166 -1.46 -13.81 -18.48
N PRO A 167 -0.94 -13.79 -17.24
CA PRO A 167 -1.04 -12.62 -16.39
C PRO A 167 -0.25 -11.44 -17.00
N ALA A 168 -0.72 -10.22 -16.73
CA ALA A 168 -0.05 -8.99 -17.12
C ALA A 168 1.26 -8.77 -16.34
N ALA A 169 1.30 -9.20 -15.08
CA ALA A 169 2.51 -9.25 -14.27
C ALA A 169 2.40 -10.31 -13.17
N ILE A 170 3.54 -10.71 -12.63
CA ILE A 170 3.65 -11.67 -11.52
C ILE A 170 4.50 -11.01 -10.44
N PHE A 171 4.05 -11.14 -9.19
CA PHE A 171 4.80 -10.74 -8.01
C PHE A 171 5.08 -11.97 -7.15
N GLU A 172 6.32 -12.09 -6.68
CA GLU A 172 6.75 -13.17 -5.79
C GLU A 172 7.31 -12.56 -4.50
N SER A 173 6.67 -12.87 -3.37
CA SER A 173 7.17 -12.47 -2.06
C SER A 173 8.16 -13.50 -1.53
N THR A 174 9.41 -13.08 -1.34
CA THR A 174 10.43 -13.85 -0.61
C THR A 174 10.43 -13.58 0.90
N ALA A 175 9.54 -12.70 1.38
CA ALA A 175 9.45 -12.34 2.78
C ALA A 175 9.05 -13.55 3.64
N THR A 176 9.81 -13.78 4.71
CA THR A 176 9.52 -14.79 5.74
C THR A 176 9.16 -14.17 7.08
N SER A 177 9.44 -12.87 7.26
CA SER A 177 8.96 -12.13 8.42
C SER A 177 8.65 -10.67 8.09
N ARG A 178 7.82 -10.08 8.95
CA ARG A 178 7.38 -8.69 8.85
C ARG A 178 7.61 -7.98 10.17
N LEU A 179 8.36 -6.88 10.11
CA LEU A 179 8.61 -5.97 11.22
C LEU A 179 7.67 -4.77 11.07
N ARG A 180 6.78 -4.57 12.05
CA ARG A 180 5.86 -3.44 12.07
C ARG A 180 6.36 -2.39 13.06
N TYR A 181 6.58 -1.18 12.58
CA TYR A 181 7.10 -0.05 13.36
C TYR A 181 6.05 1.01 13.69
N SER A 182 4.84 0.86 13.17
CA SER A 182 3.72 1.73 13.50
C SER A 182 2.38 0.99 13.50
N ARG A 183 1.42 1.51 14.26
CA ARG A 183 0.04 1.02 14.32
C ARG A 183 -0.93 2.15 14.65
N SER A 184 -2.23 1.90 14.42
CA SER A 184 -3.30 2.77 14.91
C SER A 184 -3.70 2.38 16.33
N PRO A 185 -3.70 3.31 17.31
CA PRO A 185 -4.25 3.07 18.63
C PRO A 185 -5.78 3.02 18.67
N SER A 186 -6.47 3.64 17.69
CA SER A 186 -7.91 3.89 17.72
C SER A 186 -8.68 3.34 16.50
N SER A 187 -8.05 2.51 15.67
CA SER A 187 -8.63 2.01 14.40
C SER A 187 -9.05 3.13 13.43
N SER A 188 -8.32 4.24 13.45
CA SER A 188 -8.45 5.34 12.49
C SER A 188 -7.27 5.35 11.51
N ASN A 189 -7.30 6.28 10.55
CA ASN A 189 -6.24 6.45 9.55
C ASN A 189 -4.87 6.64 10.20
N TYR A 190 -3.88 5.85 9.78
CA TYR A 190 -2.54 5.90 10.37
C TYR A 190 -1.45 5.71 9.34
N ARG A 191 -0.25 6.18 9.68
CA ARG A 191 0.95 6.00 8.86
C ARG A 191 1.49 4.60 9.07
N LEU A 192 1.57 3.82 8.01
CA LEU A 192 2.10 2.46 8.04
C LEU A 192 3.62 2.48 7.79
N ARG A 193 4.38 1.83 8.68
CA ARG A 193 5.83 1.66 8.59
C ARG A 193 6.15 0.20 8.77
N ILE A 194 6.42 -0.48 7.66
CA ILE A 194 6.64 -1.93 7.65
C ILE A 194 7.89 -2.26 6.85
N ILE A 195 8.67 -3.20 7.38
CA ILE A 195 9.83 -3.78 6.74
C ILE A 195 9.62 -5.29 6.69
N ASP A 196 9.64 -5.86 5.49
CA ASP A 196 9.60 -7.30 5.32
C ASP A 196 11.02 -7.83 5.07
N VAL A 197 11.34 -8.97 5.70
CA VAL A 197 12.66 -9.59 5.72
C VAL A 197 12.57 -11.00 5.14
N ASP A 198 13.54 -11.37 4.31
CA ASP A 198 13.64 -12.68 3.67
C ASP A 198 14.23 -13.77 4.59
N ALA A 199 14.30 -15.00 4.07
CA ALA A 199 14.84 -16.15 4.80
C ALA A 199 16.34 -16.00 5.17
N LYS A 200 17.07 -15.07 4.54
CA LYS A 200 18.48 -14.79 4.84
C LYS A 200 18.63 -13.68 5.87
N GLY A 201 17.52 -13.17 6.43
CA GLY A 201 17.54 -12.07 7.38
C GLY A 201 17.85 -10.73 6.72
N ARG A 202 17.51 -10.54 5.43
CA ARG A 202 17.72 -9.28 4.72
C ARG A 202 16.40 -8.61 4.33
N VAL A 203 16.38 -7.28 4.36
CA VAL A 203 15.23 -6.49 3.92
C VAL A 203 14.93 -6.80 2.45
N CYS A 204 13.73 -7.29 2.17
CA CYS A 204 13.28 -7.55 0.80
C CYS A 204 12.13 -6.64 0.37
N ARG A 205 11.51 -5.91 1.30
CA ARG A 205 10.49 -4.90 0.99
C ARG A 205 10.37 -3.88 2.12
N ILE A 206 10.12 -2.64 1.73
CA ILE A 206 9.85 -1.52 2.64
C ILE A 206 8.50 -0.94 2.24
N ARG A 207 7.60 -0.72 3.20
CA ARG A 207 6.30 -0.06 2.97
C ARG A 207 6.19 1.19 3.82
N GLN A 208 5.87 2.27 3.13
CA GLN A 208 5.61 3.60 3.69
C GLN A 208 4.35 4.14 3.03
N GLU A 209 3.22 3.95 3.69
CA GLU A 209 1.92 4.31 3.15
C GLU A 209 1.01 4.85 4.25
N ILE A 210 -0.19 5.25 3.85
CA ILE A 210 -1.28 5.61 4.75
C ILE A 210 -2.31 4.49 4.66
N TYR A 211 -2.66 3.92 5.80
CA TYR A 211 -3.78 3.00 5.90
C TYR A 211 -5.05 3.78 6.19
N TRP A 212 -6.12 3.39 5.50
CA TRP A 212 -7.47 3.91 5.67
C TRP A 212 -8.40 2.76 6.04
N ASP A 213 -9.20 2.93 7.08
CA ASP A 213 -10.29 2.01 7.44
C ASP A 213 -11.63 2.48 6.83
#